data_AF-A0A7C5T0A1-F1
#
_entry.id   AF-A0A7C5T0A1-F1
#
_cell.length_a   1.000
_cell.length_b   1.000
_cell.length_c   1.000
_cell.angle_alpha   90.00
_cell.angle_beta   90.00
_cell.angle_gamma   90.00
#
_symmetry.space_group_name_H-M   'P 1'
#
loop_
_entity.id
_entity.type
_entity.pdbx_description
1 polymer ?
#
loop_
_entity_poly.entity_id
_entity_poly.type
_entity_poly.pdbx_seq_one_letter_code
_entity_poly.pdbx_strand_id
1 'polypeptide(L)' 'MGKVTTITVSRETRELLSKLKGRETWDSFLKRLALEELKKRKDKVREELERLLELEYEEVRVRSWAREF' A
#
# COMPACT_ATOMS: atom_id res chain seq x y z
N MET A 1 17.15 23.06 -11.04
CA MET A 1 17.66 21.67 -11.19
C MET A 1 17.26 20.87 -9.97
N GLY A 2 16.54 19.75 -10.15
CA GLY A 2 16.25 18.84 -9.04
C GLY A 2 17.55 18.22 -8.53
N LYS A 3 17.68 18.02 -7.21
CA LYS A 3 18.84 17.34 -6.63
C LYS A 3 18.74 15.85 -6.96
N VAL A 4 19.70 15.33 -7.72
CA VAL A 4 19.81 13.89 -8.00
C VAL A 4 20.65 13.25 -6.91
N THR A 5 20.24 12.07 -6.47
CA THR A 5 20.93 11.29 -5.42
C THR A 5 21.15 9.86 -5.89
N THR A 6 22.21 9.22 -5.41
CA THR A 6 22.53 7.82 -5.74
C THR A 6 22.15 6.90 -4.59
N ILE A 7 21.46 5.80 -4.90
CA ILE A 7 21.21 4.69 -3.98
C ILE A 7 22.05 3.49 -4.41
N THR A 8 22.84 2.95 -3.49
CA THR A 8 23.62 1.72 -3.71
C THR A 8 22.77 0.51 -3.36
N VAL A 9 22.67 -0.44 -4.28
CA VAL A 9 21.97 -1.72 -4.09
C VAL A 9 22.88 -2.86 -4.51
N SER A 10 22.58 -4.09 -4.08
CA SER A 10 23.33 -5.26 -4.55
C SER A 10 23.15 -5.43 -6.05
N ARG A 11 24.10 -6.13 -6.68
CA ARG A 11 24.01 -6.47 -8.10
C ARG A 11 22.75 -7.27 -8.40
N GLU A 12 22.44 -8.24 -7.55
CA GLU A 12 21.25 -9.08 -7.67
C GLU A 12 19.96 -8.25 -7.64
N THR A 13 19.83 -7.32 -6.69
CA THR A 13 18.67 -6.42 -6.62
C THR A 13 18.55 -5.56 -7.88
N ARG A 14 19.66 -5.03 -8.40
CA ARG A 14 19.65 -4.26 -9.65
C ARG A 14 19.22 -5.10 -10.85
N GLU A 15 19.66 -6.36 -10.94
CA GLU A 15 19.25 -7.28 -12.01
C GLU A 15 17.76 -7.60 -11.93
N LEU A 16 17.23 -7.85 -10.73
CA LEU A 16 15.80 -8.06 -10.50
C LEU A 16 14.98 -6.84 -10.94
N LEU A 17 15.36 -5.65 -10.50
CA LEU A 17 14.68 -4.41 -10.88
C LEU A 17 14.76 -4.14 -12.39
N SER A 18 15.87 -4.50 -13.03
CA SER A 18 16.03 -4.33 -14.48
C SER A 18 15.04 -5.18 -15.29
N LYS A 19 14.72 -6.39 -14.81
CA LYS A 19 13.69 -7.26 -15.43
C LYS A 19 12.31 -6.63 -15.38
N LEU A 20 12.00 -5.86 -14.34
CA LEU A 20 10.70 -5.20 -14.13
C LEU A 20 10.62 -3.82 -14.82
N LYS A 21 11.74 -3.10 -14.91
CA LYS A 21 11.83 -1.75 -15.48
C LYS A 21 11.44 -1.70 -16.96
N GLY A 22 11.77 -2.73 -17.74
CA GLY A 22 11.58 -2.73 -19.18
C GLY A 22 12.24 -1.51 -19.85
N ARG A 23 11.46 -0.74 -20.62
CA ARG A 23 11.92 0.43 -21.40
C ARG A 23 11.91 1.76 -20.64
N GLU A 24 11.40 1.80 -19.40
CA GLU A 24 11.28 3.03 -18.61
C GLU A 24 12.66 3.56 -18.16
N THR A 25 12.75 4.81 -17.71
CA THR A 25 13.95 5.29 -17.02
C THR A 25 14.01 4.73 -15.59
N TRP A 26 15.20 4.69 -14.98
CA TRP A 26 15.31 4.28 -13.57
C TRP A 26 14.48 5.16 -12.63
N ASP A 27 14.45 6.48 -12.87
CA ASP A 27 13.72 7.41 -12.03
C ASP A 27 12.20 7.22 -12.14
N SER A 28 11.67 7.16 -13.37
CA SER A 28 10.23 6.92 -13.59
C SER A 28 9.78 5.56 -13.05
N PHE A 29 10.59 4.52 -13.25
CA PHE A 29 10.32 3.18 -12.77
C PHE A 29 10.28 3.12 -11.23
N LEU A 30 11.32 3.62 -10.56
CA LEU A 30 11.41 3.58 -9.09
C LEU A 30 10.33 4.45 -8.46
N LYS A 31 10.03 5.61 -9.06
CA LYS A 31 8.93 6.48 -8.62
C LYS A 31 7.58 5.79 -8.73
N ARG A 32 7.30 5.13 -9.86
CA ARG A 32 6.07 4.35 -10.06
C ARG A 32 5.94 3.23 -9.02
N LEU A 33 7.01 2.46 -8.82
CA LEU A 33 7.04 1.35 -7.86
C LEU A 33 6.81 1.84 -6.42
N ALA A 34 7.40 2.98 -6.03
CA ALA A 34 7.16 3.60 -4.73
C ALA A 34 5.70 4.05 -4.55
N LEU A 35 5.09 4.64 -5.57
CA LEU A 35 3.69 5.07 -5.54
C LEU A 35 2.72 3.88 -5.44
N GLU A 36 3.00 2.79 -6.17
CA GLU A 36 2.22 1.55 -6.09
C GLU A 36 2.28 0.94 -4.68
N GLU A 37 3.46 0.89 -4.06
CA GLU A 37 3.64 0.39 -2.70
C GLU A 37 2.91 1.26 -1.66
N LEU A 38 3.00 2.59 -1.80
CA LEU A 38 2.26 3.52 -0.94
C LEU A 38 0.74 3.34 -1.08
N LYS A 39 0.26 3.11 -2.31
CA LYS A 39 -1.16 2.86 -2.57
C LYS A 39 -1.60 1.55 -1.88
N LYS A 40 -0.86 0.46 -2.07
CA LYS A 40 -1.15 -0.84 -1.42
C LYS A 40 -1.22 -0.72 0.10
N ARG A 41 -0.32 0.06 0.71
CA ARG A 41 -0.36 0.31 2.16
C ARG A 41 -1.61 1.07 2.58
N LYS A 42 -2.03 2.09 1.83
CA LYS A 42 -3.27 2.83 2.10
C LYS A 42 -4.50 1.95 1.94
N ASP A 43 -4.53 1.13 0.90
CA ASP A 43 -5.65 0.23 0.63
C ASP A 43 -5.79 -0.81 1.76
N LYS A 44 -4.69 -1.41 2.24
CA LYS A 44 -4.70 -2.29 3.41
C LYS A 44 -5.23 -1.63 4.68
N VAL A 45 -4.84 -0.38 4.93
CA VAL A 45 -5.34 0.36 6.10
C VAL A 45 -6.83 0.64 5.95
N ARG A 46 -7.30 0.97 4.73
CA ARG A 46 -8.72 1.17 4.46
C ARG A 46 -9.51 -0.12 4.69
N GLU A 47 -9.07 -1.24 4.15
CA GLU A 47 -9.72 -2.54 4.33
C GLU A 47 -9.84 -2.93 5.81
N GLU A 48 -8.79 -2.69 6.60
CA GLU A 48 -8.83 -2.98 8.04
C GLU A 48 -9.79 -2.04 8.79
N LEU A 49 -9.84 -0.76 8.42
CA LEU A 49 -10.80 0.19 8.99
C LEU A 49 -12.25 -0.17 8.63
N GLU A 50 -12.50 -0.59 7.38
CA GLU A 50 -13.82 -1.06 6.94
C GLU A 50 -14.26 -2.29 7.75
N ARG A 51 -13.36 -3.27 7.94
CA ARG A 51 -13.64 -4.45 8.79
C ARG A 51 -13.96 -4.07 10.23
N LEU A 52 -13.18 -3.16 10.83
CA LEU A 52 -13.42 -2.72 12.21
C LEU A 52 -14.76 -2.00 12.38
N LEU A 53 -15.13 -1.17 11.40
CA LEU A 53 -16.43 -0.50 11.40
C LEU A 53 -17.57 -1.51 11.26
N GLU A 54 -17.48 -2.49 10.36
CA GLU A 54 -18.50 -3.55 10.23
C GLU A 54 -18.72 -4.30 11.55
N LEU A 55 -17.64 -4.65 12.25
CA LEU A 55 -17.71 -5.29 13.56
C LEU A 55 -18.39 -4.40 14.61
N GLU A 56 -18.07 -3.11 14.65
CA GLU A 56 -18.71 -2.15 15.56
C GLU A 56 -20.21 -2.00 15.26
N TYR A 57 -20.59 -1.90 13.97
CA TYR A 57 -21.98 -1.84 13.56
C TYR A 57 -22.76 -3.11 13.92
N GLU A 58 -22.14 -4.28 13.80
CA GLU A 58 -22.76 -5.55 14.19
C GLU A 58 -22.97 -5.63 15.70
N GLU A 59 -21.97 -5.25 16.50
CA GLU A 59 -22.06 -5.21 17.96
C GLU A 59 -23.16 -4.26 18.45
N VAL A 60 -23.25 -3.05 17.87
CA VAL A 60 -24.29 -2.07 18.21
C VAL A 60 -25.69 -2.59 17.85
N ARG A 61 -25.85 -3.26 16.71
CA ARG A 61 -27.15 -3.86 16.33
C ARG A 61 -27.57 -4.97 17.29
N VAL A 62 -26.68 -5.89 17.64
CA VAL A 62 -26.97 -6.98 18.58
C VAL A 62 -27.39 -6.43 19.95
N ARG A 63 -26.68 -5.40 20.44
CA ARG A 63 -26.97 -4.77 21.73
C ARG A 63 -28.30 -4.00 21.74
N SER A 64 -28.68 -3.42 20.61
CA SER A 64 -29.96 -2.73 20.46
C SER A 64 -31.11 -3.74 20.48
N TRP A 65 -30.97 -4.84 19.75
CA TRP A 65 -31.98 -5.91 19.70
C TRP A 65 -32.17 -6.59 21.05
N ALA A 66 -31.09 -6.85 21.80
CA ALA A 66 -31.15 -7.44 23.14
C ALA A 66 -31.75 -6.52 24.22
N ARG A 67 -31.99 -5.23 23.91
CA ARG A 67 -32.60 -4.26 24.83
C ARG A 67 -34.10 -4.04 24.55
N GLU A 68 -34.58 -4.50 23.41
CA GLU A 68 -35.98 -4.44 22.99
C GLU A 68 -36.78 -5.72 23.34
N PHE A 69 -36.10 -6.74 23.89
CA PHE A 69 -36.67 -7.94 24.51
C PHE A 69 -36.34 -7.97 26.01
#